data_AF-A0A2S2NRK9-F1
#
_entry.id   AF-A0A2S2NRK9-F1
#
_cell.length_a   1.000
_cell.length_b   1.000
_cell.length_c   1.000
_cell.angle_alpha   90.00
_cell.angle_beta   90.00
_cell.angle_gamma   90.00
#
_symmetry.space_group_name_H-M   'P 1'
#
loop_
_entity.id
_entity.type
_entity.pdbx_description
1 polymer ?
#
loop_
_entity_poly.entity_id
_entity_poly.type
_entity_poly.pdbx_seq_one_letter_code
_entity_poly.pdbx_strand_id
1 'polypeptide(L)'
;MDAAGKQNNETTDSNSWSSIATKLLISLRGACNKKFEKIKKGKKVEQWDMISKEMKAKNITVSPKQCDEKWQRLLTRFRQVRNASKKSGSGGIKWQYIN
;
A
#
# COMPACT_ATOMS: atom_id res chain seq x y z
N MET A 1 -18.16 -33.25 -3.31
CA MET A 1 -16.91 -33.88 -2.90
C MET A 1 -15.84 -33.41 -3.88
N ASP A 2 -14.74 -32.73 -3.57
CA ASP A 2 -14.11 -32.18 -2.37
C ASP A 2 -12.90 -31.34 -2.88
N ALA A 3 -12.22 -30.65 -1.95
CA ALA A 3 -10.87 -30.06 -2.03
C ALA A 3 -10.77 -28.60 -2.52
N ALA A 4 -10.80 -27.61 -1.62
CA ALA A 4 -9.70 -27.18 -0.73
C ALA A 4 -8.66 -26.29 -1.43
N GLY A 5 -8.86 -24.98 -1.32
CA GLY A 5 -7.83 -23.95 -1.52
C GLY A 5 -7.67 -23.14 -0.24
N LYS A 6 -6.98 -23.73 0.74
CA LYS A 6 -6.64 -23.15 2.05
C LYS A 6 -5.94 -21.80 1.88
N GLN A 7 -6.47 -20.74 2.51
CA GLN A 7 -5.70 -19.52 2.77
C GLN A 7 -4.99 -19.70 4.11
N ASN A 8 -3.69 -19.97 4.01
CA ASN A 8 -2.80 -20.19 5.14
C ASN A 8 -2.35 -18.86 5.77
N ASN A 9 -2.62 -18.74 7.06
CA ASN A 9 -1.83 -18.18 8.16
C ASN A 9 -0.86 -16.99 7.97
N GLU A 10 -1.14 -15.99 8.80
CA GLU A 10 -0.25 -15.43 9.83
C GLU A 10 0.92 -14.54 9.40
N THR A 11 0.75 -13.24 9.66
CA THR A 11 1.72 -12.49 10.46
C THR A 11 1.00 -11.32 11.11
N THR A 12 0.84 -11.43 12.42
CA THR A 12 0.40 -10.41 13.37
C THR A 12 1.37 -9.24 13.35
N ASP A 13 1.16 -8.32 12.42
CA ASP A 13 1.59 -6.94 12.55
C ASP A 13 0.33 -6.10 12.41
N SER A 14 0.17 -5.11 13.28
CA SER A 14 -0.97 -4.22 13.47
C SER A 14 -1.29 -3.29 12.26
N ASN A 15 -1.14 -3.79 11.03
CA ASN A 15 -1.19 -3.06 9.78
C ASN A 15 -1.83 -3.85 8.62
N SER A 16 -2.75 -4.79 8.90
CA SER A 16 -3.85 -5.35 8.05
C SER A 16 -3.60 -5.71 6.57
N TRP A 17 -2.39 -5.59 6.03
CA TRP A 17 -2.10 -5.73 4.60
C TRP A 17 -0.95 -6.69 4.42
N SER A 18 -1.23 -7.84 3.81
CA SER A 18 -0.21 -8.81 3.47
C SER A 18 0.80 -8.23 2.47
N SER A 19 2.03 -8.77 2.49
CA SER A 19 3.08 -8.41 1.52
C SER A 19 2.62 -8.56 0.07
N ILE A 20 1.80 -9.56 -0.22
CA ILE A 20 1.19 -9.80 -1.53
C ILE A 20 0.25 -8.64 -1.92
N ALA A 21 -0.66 -8.26 -1.02
CA ALA A 21 -1.60 -7.16 -1.23
C ALA A 21 -0.86 -5.82 -1.44
N THR A 22 0.21 -5.59 -0.69
CA THR A 22 1.04 -4.38 -0.81
C THR A 22 1.78 -4.32 -2.15
N LYS A 23 2.42 -5.43 -2.57
CA LYS A 23 3.07 -5.52 -3.89
C LYS A 23 2.08 -5.30 -5.03
N LEU A 24 0.89 -5.85 -4.88
CA LEU A 24 -0.19 -5.66 -5.83
C LEU A 24 -0.61 -4.19 -5.92
N LEU A 25 -0.82 -3.53 -4.78
CA LEU A 25 -1.17 -2.11 -4.71
C LEU A 25 -0.18 -1.25 -5.48
N ILE A 26 1.11 -1.49 -5.25
CA ILE A 26 2.20 -0.73 -5.88
C ILE A 26 2.19 -0.95 -7.40
N SER A 27 2.02 -2.20 -7.85
CA SER A 27 1.99 -2.56 -9.27
C SER A 27 0.81 -1.91 -9.99
N LEU A 28 -0.41 -2.06 -9.44
CA LEU A 28 -1.63 -1.47 -9.98
C LEU A 28 -1.55 0.05 -10.01
N ARG A 29 -1.05 0.66 -8.93
CA ARG A 29 -0.90 2.11 -8.84
C ARG A 29 0.12 2.65 -9.84
N GLY A 30 1.21 1.93 -10.07
CA GLY A 30 2.22 2.26 -11.08
C GLY A 30 1.65 2.22 -12.49
N ALA A 31 0.93 1.13 -12.83
CA ALA A 31 0.29 0.97 -14.13
C ALA A 31 -0.77 2.06 -14.39
N CYS A 32 -1.52 2.46 -13.37
CA CYS A 32 -2.53 3.52 -13.46
C CYS A 32 -1.97 4.94 -13.22
N ASN A 33 -0.67 5.13 -13.00
CA ASN A 33 -0.12 6.43 -12.62
C ASN A 33 -0.44 7.54 -13.64
N LYS A 34 -0.28 7.24 -14.93
CA LYS A 34 -0.63 8.16 -16.03
C LYS A 34 -2.12 8.55 -16.02
N LYS A 35 -3.01 7.66 -15.57
CA LYS A 35 -4.44 7.94 -15.42
C LYS A 35 -4.69 8.81 -14.20
N PHE A 36 -3.99 8.57 -13.08
CA PHE A 36 -4.08 9.40 -11.88
C PHE A 36 -3.58 10.83 -12.09
N GLU A 37 -2.56 11.05 -12.90
CA GLU A 37 -2.05 12.39 -13.23
C GLU A 37 -3.03 13.19 -14.09
N LYS A 38 -3.80 12.52 -14.96
CA LYS A 38 -4.81 13.13 -15.81
C LYS A 38 -6.15 13.39 -15.10
N ILE A 39 -6.36 12.78 -13.94
CA ILE A 39 -7.63 12.88 -13.21
C ILE A 39 -7.66 14.14 -12.34
N LYS A 40 -8.68 14.99 -12.57
CA LYS A 40 -8.99 16.13 -11.69
C LYS A 40 -9.23 15.65 -10.26
N LYS A 41 -8.77 16.42 -9.25
CA LYS A 41 -8.76 16.06 -7.81
C LYS A 41 -10.06 15.43 -7.27
N GLY A 42 -11.23 15.75 -7.85
CA GLY A 42 -12.53 15.19 -7.45
C GLY A 42 -12.80 13.72 -7.83
N LYS A 43 -12.15 13.17 -8.86
CA LYS A 43 -12.41 11.78 -9.34
C LYS A 43 -11.38 10.75 -8.84
N LYS A 44 -10.61 11.12 -7.83
CA LYS A 44 -9.55 10.26 -7.28
C LYS A 44 -10.13 8.99 -6.63
N VAL A 45 -11.32 9.09 -6.04
CA VAL A 45 -12.06 7.98 -5.41
C VAL A 45 -12.44 6.91 -6.44
N GLU A 46 -12.91 7.32 -7.62
CA GLU A 46 -13.30 6.42 -8.71
C GLU A 46 -12.12 5.57 -9.20
N GLN A 47 -10.92 6.14 -9.15
CA GLN A 47 -9.72 5.43 -9.56
C GLN A 47 -9.18 4.48 -8.48
N TRP A 48 -9.45 4.77 -7.21
CA TRP A 48 -9.23 3.81 -6.12
C TRP A 48 -10.26 2.68 -6.13
N ASP A 49 -11.50 2.95 -6.58
CA ASP A 49 -12.53 1.92 -6.76
C ASP A 49 -12.11 0.88 -7.80
N MET A 50 -11.53 1.33 -8.92
CA MET A 50 -10.98 0.43 -9.94
C MET A 50 -9.84 -0.46 -9.38
N ILE A 51 -8.94 0.10 -8.58
CA ILE A 51 -7.86 -0.66 -7.91
C ILE A 51 -8.45 -1.66 -6.91
N SER A 52 -9.43 -1.23 -6.09
CA SER A 52 -10.12 -2.09 -5.12
C SER A 52 -10.81 -3.28 -5.80
N LYS A 53 -11.43 -3.07 -6.97
CA LYS A 53 -12.00 -4.15 -7.79
C LYS A 53 -10.96 -5.17 -8.24
N GLU A 54 -9.80 -4.73 -8.73
CA GLU A 54 -8.71 -5.65 -9.08
C GLU A 54 -8.13 -6.39 -7.87
N MET A 55 -8.08 -5.76 -6.70
CA MET A 55 -7.71 -6.45 -5.46
C MET A 55 -8.73 -7.51 -5.07
N LYS A 56 -10.02 -7.19 -5.18
CA LYS A 56 -11.10 -8.11 -4.88
C LYS A 56 -11.08 -9.34 -5.80
N ALA A 57 -10.74 -9.14 -7.08
CA ALA A 57 -10.53 -10.25 -8.03
C ALA A 57 -9.40 -11.21 -7.62
N LYS A 58 -8.45 -10.74 -6.81
CA LYS A 58 -7.36 -11.55 -6.25
C LYS A 58 -7.64 -12.03 -4.82
N ASN A 59 -8.90 -12.11 -4.43
CA ASN A 59 -9.36 -12.50 -3.09
C ASN A 59 -8.91 -11.54 -1.96
N ILE A 60 -8.58 -10.29 -2.28
CA ILE A 60 -8.22 -9.28 -1.30
C ILE A 60 -9.37 -8.29 -1.17
N THR A 61 -10.16 -8.43 -0.11
CA THR A 61 -11.33 -7.58 0.14
C THR A 61 -10.90 -6.27 0.82
N VAL A 62 -10.43 -5.30 0.04
CA VAL A 62 -10.07 -3.97 0.55
C VAL A 62 -10.92 -2.88 -0.09
N SER A 63 -11.29 -1.89 0.70
CA SER A 63 -12.07 -0.74 0.23
C SER A 63 -11.18 0.28 -0.48
N PRO A 64 -11.73 1.09 -1.41
CA PRO A 64 -10.98 2.16 -2.07
C PRO A 64 -10.35 3.16 -1.09
N LYS A 65 -11.04 3.46 0.02
CA LYS A 65 -10.52 4.30 1.11
C LYS A 65 -9.30 3.68 1.80
N GLN A 66 -9.31 2.36 2.03
CA GLN A 66 -8.18 1.64 2.62
C GLN A 66 -6.97 1.62 1.68
N CYS A 67 -7.20 1.51 0.37
CA CYS A 67 -6.14 1.59 -0.64
C CYS A 67 -5.46 2.96 -0.64
N ASP A 68 -6.24 4.06 -0.59
CA ASP A 68 -5.68 5.42 -0.51
C ASP A 68 -4.87 5.62 0.77
N GLU A 69 -5.43 5.25 1.93
CA GLU A 69 -4.75 5.41 3.22
C GLU A 69 -3.46 4.59 3.28
N LYS A 70 -3.49 3.34 2.80
CA LYS A 70 -2.29 2.50 2.74
C LYS A 70 -1.24 3.09 1.81
N TRP A 71 -1.65 3.61 0.66
CA TRP A 71 -0.75 4.27 -0.29
C TRP A 71 -0.13 5.54 0.30
N GLN A 72 -0.91 6.37 0.99
CA GLN A 72 -0.40 7.53 1.70
C GLN A 72 0.62 7.13 2.77
N ARG A 73 0.33 6.10 3.58
CA ARG A 73 1.28 5.58 4.57
C ARG A 73 2.59 5.09 3.91
N LEU A 74 2.49 4.37 2.80
CA LEU A 74 3.65 3.91 2.02
C LEU A 74 4.50 5.09 1.50
N LEU A 75 3.86 6.09 0.88
CA LEU A 75 4.55 7.28 0.38
C LEU A 75 5.20 8.08 1.51
N THR A 76 4.50 8.24 2.64
CA THR A 76 5.03 8.92 3.82
C THR A 76 6.25 8.20 4.35
N ARG A 77 6.18 6.87 4.54
CA ARG A 77 7.33 6.08 4.98
C ARG A 77 8.47 6.13 3.98
N PHE A 78 8.18 6.02 2.68
CA PHE A 78 9.17 6.13 1.61
C PHE A 78 9.86 7.50 1.62
N ARG A 79 9.10 8.59 1.77
CA ARG A 79 9.65 9.95 1.88
C ARG A 79 10.48 10.13 3.15
N GLN A 80 10.02 9.62 4.28
CA GLN A 80 10.78 9.66 5.54
C GLN A 80 12.10 8.92 5.40
N VAL A 81 12.09 7.69 4.88
CA VAL A 81 13.31 6.91 4.61
C VAL A 81 14.20 7.65 3.61
N ARG A 82 13.67 8.12 2.48
CA ARG A 82 14.45 8.87 1.48
C ARG A 82 15.08 10.14 2.04
N ASN A 83 14.35 10.88 2.86
CA ASN A 83 14.85 12.11 3.48
C ASN A 83 15.87 11.79 4.58
N ALA A 84 15.66 10.73 5.37
CA ALA A 84 16.64 10.23 6.33
C ALA A 84 17.93 9.80 5.62
N SER A 85 17.84 9.08 4.50
CA SER A 85 19.00 8.69 3.68
C SER A 85 19.73 9.87 3.03
N LYS A 86 19.05 11.00 2.79
CA LYS A 86 19.68 12.21 2.22
C LYS A 86 20.32 13.12 3.26
N LYS A 87 19.78 13.14 4.48
CA LYS A 87 20.29 13.97 5.58
C LYS A 87 21.40 13.27 6.37
N SER A 88 21.41 11.95 6.32
CA SER A 88 22.43 11.10 6.89
C SER A 88 23.28 10.52 5.76
N GLY A 89 24.50 11.04 5.56
CA GLY A 89 25.54 10.30 4.85
C GLY A 89 25.94 8.98 5.53
N SER A 90 25.28 8.64 6.64
CA SER A 90 25.47 7.48 7.50
C SER A 90 24.12 7.12 8.13
N GLY A 91 23.47 6.06 7.69
CA GLY A 91 22.09 5.71 8.09
C GLY A 91 21.82 5.74 9.60
N GLY A 92 20.66 6.27 10.00
CA GLY A 92 20.21 6.17 11.38
C GLY A 92 18.90 6.91 11.64
N ILE A 93 17.77 6.23 11.50
CA ILE A 93 16.52 6.66 12.14
C ILE A 93 16.75 6.49 13.64
N LYS A 94 17.14 7.57 14.32
CA LYS A 94 17.29 7.60 15.79
C LYS A 94 15.91 7.59 16.43
N TRP A 95 15.51 6.46 16.99
CA TRP A 95 14.30 6.34 17.79
C TRP A 95 14.44 7.14 19.08
N GLN A 96 13.47 8.01 19.34
CA GLN A 96 13.43 8.85 20.52
C GLN A 96 12.74 8.12 21.68
N TYR A 97 13.40 7.09 22.22
CA TYR A 97 13.11 6.60 23.57
C TYR A 97 14.33 5.91 24.16
N ILE A 98 15.46 6.61 24.13
CA ILE A 98 16.65 6.25 24.89
C ILE A 98 17.13 7.54 25.55
N ASN A 99 16.71 7.74 26.80
CA ASN A 99 17.43 8.55 27.77
C ASN A 99 17.42 7.80 29.09
#